data_AF-A0A0S9QX86-F1
#
_entry.id   AF-A0A0S9QX86-F1
#
_cell.length_a   1.000
_cell.length_b   1.000
_cell.length_c   1.000
_cell.angle_alpha   90.00
_cell.angle_beta   90.00
_cell.angle_gamma   90.00
#
_symmetry.space_group_name_H-M   'P 1'
#
loop_
_entity.id
_entity.type
_entity.pdbx_description
1 polymer ?
#
loop_
_entity_poly.entity_id
_entity_poly.type
_entity_poly.pdbx_seq_one_letter_code
_entity_poly.pdbx_strand_id
1 'polypeptide(L)'
;MSTRRRRSYSIGVAIDWFFFVFAGLAALWLAYLSLTETFHVGWWGIPFFLAFWVLLAYLVLPRLHRILTTIYVPDYFIGRTRTSDGLLGDPVNLAFHGTGDQIRASLEAAGWTEADPVTLGSSWRIITSTLTRRSYDEAPVSPLFLFGRQQDFAYQQEVDGNPAQRHHVRFWRCPDDWLLPGGRRVDWLAAGTFDTSVGLSLFTLQVTHRIDADTDVERDHIVQTVTDADSRVTVDVIPDFATGYHARNGGGDSIRTDGDLPIVDVRAVEPSVQSAGEVPA
;
A
#
# COMPACT_ATOMS: atom_id res chain seq x y z
N MET A 1 -15.82 0.57 -41.15
CA MET A 1 -16.02 -0.88 -40.89
C MET A 1 -15.44 -1.21 -39.52
N SER A 2 -16.29 -1.47 -38.53
CA SER A 2 -15.88 -1.78 -37.16
C SER A 2 -15.50 -3.26 -37.05
N THR A 3 -14.22 -3.55 -36.84
CA THR A 3 -13.75 -4.89 -36.52
C THR A 3 -14.09 -5.21 -35.07
N ARG A 4 -15.17 -5.96 -34.86
CA ARG A 4 -15.47 -6.64 -33.58
C ARG A 4 -14.29 -7.57 -33.25
N ARG A 5 -13.36 -7.14 -32.41
CA ARG A 5 -12.44 -8.06 -31.71
C ARG A 5 -13.30 -8.93 -30.79
N ARG A 6 -13.58 -10.17 -31.21
CA ARG A 6 -14.07 -11.21 -30.31
C ARG A 6 -13.01 -11.38 -29.23
N ARG A 7 -13.35 -11.12 -27.96
CA ARG A 7 -12.54 -11.55 -26.80
C ARG A 7 -12.52 -13.07 -26.83
N SER A 8 -11.49 -13.66 -27.45
CA SER A 8 -11.15 -15.05 -27.22
C SER A 8 -10.66 -15.14 -25.78
N TYR A 9 -11.46 -15.72 -24.90
CA TYR A 9 -10.97 -16.18 -23.61
C TYR A 9 -9.85 -17.18 -23.92
N SER A 10 -8.60 -16.75 -23.74
CA SER A 10 -7.44 -17.61 -23.92
C SER A 10 -7.61 -18.82 -23.02
N ILE A 11 -7.45 -20.03 -23.57
CA ILE A 11 -7.49 -21.28 -22.80
C ILE A 11 -6.54 -21.20 -21.59
N GLY A 12 -5.42 -20.47 -21.72
CA GLY A 12 -4.51 -20.20 -20.61
C GLY A 12 -5.18 -19.46 -19.44
N VAL A 13 -6.00 -18.44 -19.71
CA VAL A 13 -6.74 -17.71 -18.66
C VAL A 13 -7.74 -18.62 -17.95
N ALA A 14 -8.39 -19.53 -18.68
CA ALA A 14 -9.32 -20.49 -18.08
C ALA A 14 -8.60 -21.52 -17.21
N ILE A 15 -7.43 -21.99 -17.64
CA ILE A 15 -6.58 -22.91 -16.88
C ILE A 15 -6.03 -22.24 -15.62
N ASP A 16 -5.55 -21.01 -15.73
CA ASP A 16 -5.07 -20.22 -14.60
C ASP A 16 -6.18 -20.01 -13.56
N TRP A 17 -7.39 -19.65 -14.02
CA TRP A 17 -8.56 -19.52 -13.15
C TRP A 17 -8.93 -20.85 -12.48
N PHE A 18 -8.90 -21.96 -13.22
CA PHE A 18 -9.18 -23.28 -12.64
C PHE A 18 -8.20 -23.64 -11.54
N PHE A 19 -6.89 -23.54 -11.79
CA PHE A 19 -5.87 -23.86 -10.77
C PHE A 19 -5.93 -22.90 -9.58
N PHE A 20 -6.25 -21.64 -9.82
CA PHE A 20 -6.43 -20.66 -8.76
C PHE A 20 -7.60 -21.01 -7.83
N VAL A 21 -8.76 -21.34 -8.40
CA VAL A 21 -9.94 -21.76 -7.62
C VAL A 21 -9.69 -23.10 -6.93
N PHE A 22 -9.12 -24.07 -7.64
CA PHE A 22 -8.78 -25.39 -7.06
C PHE A 22 -7.81 -25.27 -5.89
N ALA A 23 -6.75 -24.48 -6.03
CA ALA A 23 -5.79 -24.23 -4.94
C ALA A 23 -6.47 -23.56 -3.74
N GLY A 24 -7.41 -22.64 -3.97
CA GLY A 24 -8.23 -22.05 -2.91
C GLY A 24 -9.08 -23.08 -2.16
N LEU A 25 -9.79 -23.95 -2.88
CA LEU A 25 -10.61 -25.02 -2.30
C LEU A 25 -9.76 -26.06 -1.56
N ALA A 26 -8.63 -26.48 -2.13
CA ALA A 26 -7.70 -27.40 -1.51
C ALA A 26 -7.10 -26.84 -0.21
N ALA A 27 -6.80 -25.54 -0.19
CA ALA A 27 -6.31 -24.86 0.99
C ALA A 27 -7.39 -24.75 2.08
N LEU A 28 -8.65 -24.46 1.71
CA LEU A 28 -9.79 -24.49 2.65
C LEU A 28 -9.97 -25.89 3.25
N TRP A 29 -9.85 -26.93 2.44
CA TRP A 29 -9.93 -28.32 2.89
C TRP A 29 -8.79 -28.70 3.85
N LEU A 30 -7.55 -28.33 3.50
CA LEU A 30 -6.39 -28.54 4.36
C LEU A 30 -6.54 -27.81 5.70
N ALA A 31 -7.06 -26.58 5.66
CA ALA A 31 -7.35 -25.81 6.86
C ALA A 31 -8.39 -26.55 7.73
N TYR A 32 -9.50 -26.99 7.15
CA TYR A 32 -10.53 -27.77 7.86
C TYR A 32 -9.96 -29.02 8.54
N LEU A 33 -9.20 -29.84 7.82
CA LEU A 33 -8.56 -31.05 8.37
C LEU A 33 -7.60 -30.71 9.53
N SER A 34 -6.78 -29.66 9.37
CA SER A 34 -5.84 -29.24 10.41
C SER A 34 -6.58 -28.79 11.68
N LEU A 35 -7.72 -28.09 11.54
CA LEU A 35 -8.55 -27.67 12.66
C LEU A 35 -9.18 -28.86 13.38
N THR A 36 -9.71 -29.84 12.65
CA THR A 36 -10.35 -31.02 13.25
C THR A 36 -9.34 -31.89 14.00
N GLU A 37 -8.14 -32.07 13.45
CA GLU A 37 -7.08 -32.85 14.09
C GLU A 37 -6.52 -32.16 15.34
N THR A 38 -6.50 -30.82 15.39
CA THR A 38 -5.97 -30.05 16.53
C THR A 38 -6.62 -30.44 17.87
N PHE A 39 -7.90 -30.83 17.87
CA PHE A 39 -8.64 -31.20 19.08
C PHE A 39 -8.33 -32.60 19.62
N HIS A 40 -7.57 -33.43 18.88
CA HIS A 40 -7.28 -34.81 19.25
C HIS A 40 -5.88 -35.05 19.83
N VAL A 41 -4.97 -34.06 19.79
CA VAL A 41 -3.51 -34.28 19.99
C VAL A 41 -2.92 -33.68 21.30
N GLY A 42 -3.73 -33.23 22.25
CA GLY A 42 -3.22 -32.66 23.51
C GLY A 42 -2.30 -31.46 23.27
N TRP A 43 -1.11 -31.42 23.90
CA TRP A 43 -0.14 -30.30 23.76
C TRP A 43 0.43 -30.12 22.34
N TRP A 44 0.41 -31.17 21.50
CA TRP A 44 0.77 -31.06 20.08
C TRP A 44 -0.26 -30.26 19.27
N GLY A 45 -1.45 -29.99 19.83
CA GLY A 45 -2.44 -29.11 19.21
C GLY A 45 -1.93 -27.67 19.02
N ILE A 46 -0.99 -27.18 19.84
CA ILE A 46 -0.45 -25.81 19.71
C ILE A 46 0.28 -25.60 18.38
N PRO A 47 1.32 -26.39 18.01
CA PRO A 47 1.97 -26.24 16.72
C PRO A 47 1.04 -26.51 15.54
N PHE A 48 0.06 -27.43 15.66
CA PHE A 48 -0.96 -27.63 14.62
C PHE A 48 -1.85 -26.40 14.45
N PHE A 49 -2.29 -25.78 15.55
CA PHE A 49 -3.06 -24.54 15.53
C PHE A 49 -2.28 -23.40 14.87
N LEU A 50 -0.99 -23.25 15.21
CA LEU A 50 -0.12 -22.24 14.58
C LEU A 50 0.05 -22.51 13.08
N ALA A 51 0.32 -23.76 12.69
CA ALA A 51 0.42 -24.14 11.28
C ALA A 51 -0.89 -23.89 10.52
N PHE A 52 -2.03 -24.23 11.12
CA PHE A 52 -3.36 -23.94 10.59
C PHE A 52 -3.57 -22.43 10.42
N TRP A 53 -3.25 -21.63 11.44
CA TRP A 53 -3.36 -20.18 11.37
C TRP A 53 -2.49 -19.61 10.24
N VAL A 54 -1.25 -20.06 10.10
CA VAL A 54 -0.36 -19.63 9.00
C VAL A 54 -0.96 -19.97 7.64
N LEU A 55 -1.45 -21.21 7.46
CA LEU A 55 -2.10 -21.64 6.21
C LEU A 55 -3.36 -20.82 5.93
N LEU A 56 -4.19 -20.58 6.94
CA LEU A 56 -5.42 -19.82 6.77
C LEU A 56 -5.12 -18.37 6.42
N ALA A 57 -4.27 -17.70 7.20
CA ALA A 57 -4.01 -16.27 7.11
C ALA A 57 -3.16 -15.87 5.89
N TYR A 58 -2.17 -16.69 5.52
CA TYR A 58 -1.22 -16.35 4.46
C TYR A 58 -1.47 -17.06 3.13
N LEU A 59 -2.38 -18.04 3.09
CA LEU A 59 -2.60 -18.85 1.90
C LEU A 59 -4.07 -18.95 1.47
N VAL A 60 -4.99 -19.19 2.42
CA VAL A 60 -6.42 -19.36 2.12
C VAL A 60 -7.14 -18.02 1.96
N LEU A 61 -7.14 -17.19 3.00
CA LEU A 61 -7.90 -15.93 3.03
C LEU A 61 -7.46 -14.95 1.93
N PRO A 62 -6.15 -14.74 1.66
CA PRO A 62 -5.70 -13.87 0.56
C PRO A 62 -6.24 -14.31 -0.81
N ARG A 63 -6.23 -15.63 -1.08
CA ARG A 63 -6.76 -16.18 -2.33
C ARG A 63 -8.27 -15.99 -2.44
N LEU A 64 -9.00 -16.24 -1.36
CA LEU A 64 -10.44 -16.02 -1.33
C LEU A 64 -10.78 -14.55 -1.58
N HIS A 65 -10.10 -13.62 -0.92
CA HIS A 65 -10.29 -12.18 -1.16
C HIS A 65 -9.99 -11.80 -2.59
N ARG A 66 -8.91 -12.29 -3.19
CA ARG A 66 -8.58 -12.00 -4.59
C ARG A 66 -9.64 -12.51 -5.57
N ILE A 67 -10.33 -13.62 -5.27
CA ILE A 67 -11.51 -14.04 -6.05
C ILE A 67 -12.64 -13.03 -5.86
N LEU A 68 -13.01 -12.75 -4.61
CA LEU A 68 -14.16 -11.91 -4.31
C LEU A 68 -14.00 -10.47 -4.81
N THR A 69 -12.81 -9.89 -4.69
CA THR A 69 -12.52 -8.51 -5.09
C THR A 69 -12.68 -8.30 -6.60
N THR A 70 -12.46 -9.33 -7.42
CA THR A 70 -12.75 -9.24 -8.88
C THR A 70 -14.22 -9.01 -9.20
N ILE A 71 -15.12 -9.24 -8.25
CA ILE A 71 -16.57 -9.09 -8.41
C ILE A 71 -17.03 -7.69 -7.98
N TYR A 72 -16.53 -7.19 -6.84
CA TYR A 72 -17.06 -5.98 -6.21
C TYR A 72 -16.10 -4.78 -6.21
N VAL A 73 -14.80 -4.98 -6.42
CA VAL A 73 -13.84 -3.87 -6.54
C VAL A 73 -13.75 -3.49 -8.01
N PRO A 74 -14.17 -2.27 -8.39
CA PRO A 74 -14.08 -1.82 -9.78
C PRO A 74 -12.62 -1.79 -10.23
N ASP A 75 -12.37 -1.99 -11.53
CA ASP A 75 -11.03 -1.94 -12.11
C ASP A 75 -10.55 -0.52 -12.44
N TYR A 76 -11.45 0.47 -12.46
CA TYR A 76 -11.13 1.90 -12.62
C TYR A 76 -10.69 2.59 -11.32
N PHE A 77 -10.13 3.79 -11.44
CA PHE A 77 -9.65 4.61 -10.32
C PHE A 77 -10.81 5.24 -9.56
N ILE A 78 -10.77 5.12 -8.24
CA ILE A 78 -11.80 5.65 -7.33
C ILE A 78 -11.19 6.44 -6.15
N GLY A 79 -9.99 7.00 -6.33
CA GLY A 79 -9.28 7.70 -5.24
C GLY A 79 -8.80 6.78 -4.10
N ARG A 80 -8.67 5.48 -4.38
CA ARG A 80 -8.19 4.46 -3.43
C ARG A 80 -7.13 3.58 -4.11
N THR A 81 -6.10 3.24 -3.36
CA THR A 81 -5.14 2.21 -3.77
C THR A 81 -5.75 0.81 -3.60
N ARG A 82 -5.05 -0.23 -4.09
CA ARG A 82 -5.41 -1.63 -3.84
C ARG A 82 -4.28 -2.42 -3.21
N THR A 83 -4.60 -3.37 -2.37
CA THR A 83 -3.63 -4.34 -1.85
C THR A 83 -3.31 -5.41 -2.90
N SER A 84 -2.29 -6.25 -2.65
CA SER A 84 -1.98 -7.43 -3.49
C SER A 84 -3.15 -8.41 -3.64
N ASP A 85 -4.05 -8.43 -2.66
CA ASP A 85 -5.24 -9.29 -2.63
C ASP A 85 -6.46 -8.62 -3.30
N GLY A 86 -6.27 -7.41 -3.85
CA GLY A 86 -7.29 -6.65 -4.55
C GLY A 86 -8.25 -5.88 -3.64
N LEU A 87 -8.06 -5.90 -2.33
CA LEU A 87 -8.86 -5.11 -1.38
C LEU A 87 -8.58 -3.63 -1.57
N LEU A 88 -9.55 -2.76 -1.22
CA LEU A 88 -9.34 -1.32 -1.20
C LEU A 88 -8.33 -0.95 -0.11
N GLY A 89 -7.16 -0.48 -0.53
CA GLY A 89 -6.08 0.00 0.34
C GLY A 89 -6.34 1.43 0.80
N ASP A 90 -5.26 2.18 1.01
CA ASP A 90 -5.28 3.54 1.55
C ASP A 90 -5.89 4.57 0.58
N PRO A 91 -6.40 5.71 1.10
CA PRO A 91 -6.84 6.83 0.27
C PRO A 91 -5.69 7.38 -0.57
N VAL A 92 -6.00 7.78 -1.80
CA VAL A 92 -5.14 8.74 -2.50
C VAL A 92 -5.53 10.11 -1.98
N ASN A 93 -4.71 10.67 -1.10
CA ASN A 93 -4.96 11.92 -0.37
C ASN A 93 -3.97 13.03 -0.69
N LEU A 94 -3.01 12.79 -1.58
CA LEU A 94 -2.03 13.79 -2.02
C LEU A 94 -1.79 13.68 -3.54
N ALA A 95 -1.44 14.81 -4.14
CA ALA A 95 -0.91 14.87 -5.49
C ALA A 95 0.31 15.78 -5.54
N PHE A 96 1.18 15.58 -6.53
CA PHE A 96 2.38 16.40 -6.69
C PHE A 96 2.57 16.87 -8.12
N HIS A 97 3.18 18.04 -8.26
CA HIS A 97 3.74 18.58 -9.50
C HIS A 97 5.26 18.61 -9.44
N GLY A 98 5.91 18.12 -10.49
CA GLY A 98 7.37 18.00 -10.57
C GLY A 98 7.87 16.60 -10.91
N THR A 99 9.19 16.49 -11.00
CA THR A 99 9.89 15.23 -11.28
C THR A 99 10.00 14.37 -10.01
N GLY A 100 10.25 13.07 -10.18
CA GLY A 100 10.51 12.18 -9.04
C GLY A 100 11.67 12.66 -8.18
N ASP A 101 12.75 13.15 -8.80
CA ASP A 101 13.93 13.66 -8.10
C ASP A 101 13.63 14.90 -7.26
N GLN A 102 12.74 15.78 -7.74
CA GLN A 102 12.30 16.95 -6.97
C GLN A 102 11.45 16.57 -5.76
N ILE A 103 10.59 15.55 -5.90
CA ILE A 103 9.82 15.02 -4.77
C ILE A 103 10.76 14.39 -3.74
N ARG A 104 11.70 13.55 -4.18
CA ARG A 104 12.72 12.93 -3.33
C ARG A 104 13.52 13.97 -2.56
N ALA A 105 14.05 14.99 -3.25
CA ALA A 105 14.78 16.08 -2.63
C ALA A 105 13.94 16.89 -1.62
N SER A 106 12.66 17.14 -1.93
CA SER A 106 11.74 17.83 -1.03
C SER A 106 11.46 17.04 0.24
N LEU A 107 11.27 15.72 0.13
CA LEU A 107 11.04 14.81 1.26
C LEU A 107 12.30 14.66 2.12
N GLU A 108 13.47 14.48 1.51
CA GLU A 108 14.75 14.40 2.22
C GLU A 108 15.06 15.68 3.00
N ALA A 109 14.82 16.85 2.39
CA ALA A 109 14.95 18.14 3.09
C ALA A 109 13.99 18.26 4.29
N ALA A 110 12.83 17.61 4.22
CA ALA A 110 11.84 17.54 5.28
C ALA A 110 12.10 16.41 6.30
N GLY A 111 13.24 15.73 6.23
CA GLY A 111 13.64 14.69 7.17
C GLY A 111 12.89 13.36 7.00
N TRP A 112 12.40 13.08 5.80
CA TRP A 112 11.85 11.77 5.43
C TRP A 112 12.95 10.87 4.84
N THR A 113 12.84 9.58 5.10
CA THR A 113 13.78 8.56 4.63
C THR A 113 13.11 7.65 3.62
N GLU A 114 13.76 7.34 2.50
CA GLU A 114 13.23 6.40 1.52
C GLU A 114 13.20 4.98 2.10
N ALA A 115 12.07 4.29 1.93
CA ALA A 115 11.91 2.91 2.37
C ALA A 115 12.58 1.94 1.40
N ASP A 116 13.22 0.90 1.93
CA ASP A 116 13.86 -0.10 1.10
C ASP A 116 12.87 -0.88 0.21
N PRO A 117 13.31 -1.34 -0.96
CA PRO A 117 12.56 -2.31 -1.72
C PRO A 117 12.40 -3.63 -0.96
N VAL A 118 11.28 -4.32 -1.19
CA VAL A 118 11.06 -5.68 -0.69
C VAL A 118 12.00 -6.64 -1.43
N THR A 119 13.07 -7.06 -0.77
CA THR A 119 14.07 -8.01 -1.27
C THR A 119 14.31 -9.11 -0.23
N LEU A 120 14.99 -10.20 -0.61
CA LEU A 120 15.41 -11.22 0.36
C LEU A 120 16.30 -10.61 1.47
N GLY A 121 17.15 -9.65 1.11
CA GLY A 121 18.03 -8.95 2.05
C GLY A 121 17.25 -8.12 3.07
N SER A 122 16.35 -7.25 2.60
CA SER A 122 15.53 -6.42 3.49
C SER A 122 14.56 -7.28 4.31
N SER A 123 14.02 -8.37 3.77
CA SER A 123 13.20 -9.34 4.53
C SER A 123 13.98 -9.99 5.67
N TRP A 124 15.23 -10.39 5.44
CA TRP A 124 16.12 -10.91 6.49
C TRP A 124 16.48 -9.85 7.53
N ARG A 125 16.66 -8.60 7.08
CA ARG A 125 16.89 -7.45 7.96
C ARG A 125 15.69 -7.17 8.88
N ILE A 126 14.46 -7.27 8.38
CA ILE A 126 13.22 -7.20 9.20
C ILE A 126 13.24 -8.30 10.28
N ILE A 127 13.51 -9.55 9.91
CA ILE A 127 13.50 -10.67 10.85
C ILE A 127 14.55 -10.45 11.95
N THR A 128 15.77 -10.09 11.56
CA THR A 128 16.88 -9.87 12.50
C THR A 128 16.67 -8.63 13.38
N SER A 129 16.17 -7.51 12.85
CA SER A 129 15.87 -6.30 13.64
C SER A 129 14.76 -6.56 14.67
N THR A 130 13.71 -7.30 14.27
CA THR A 130 12.61 -7.71 15.16
C THR A 130 13.11 -8.60 16.30
N LEU A 131 13.93 -9.62 16.00
CA LEU A 131 14.50 -10.52 17.02
C LEU A 131 15.49 -9.80 17.95
N THR A 132 16.24 -8.83 17.42
CA THR A 132 17.24 -8.06 18.19
C THR A 132 16.69 -6.80 18.84
N ARG A 133 15.39 -6.49 18.63
CA ARG A 133 14.69 -5.28 19.12
C ARG A 133 15.41 -3.98 18.74
N ARG A 134 15.95 -3.91 17.53
CA ARG A 134 16.55 -2.69 16.96
C ARG A 134 15.54 -2.01 16.03
N SER A 135 15.55 -0.68 15.97
CA SER A 135 14.80 0.06 14.96
C SER A 135 15.34 -0.28 13.57
N TYR A 136 14.45 -0.23 12.57
CA TYR A 136 14.79 -0.42 11.16
C TYR A 136 14.04 0.64 10.37
N ASP A 137 14.66 1.80 10.33
CA ASP A 137 14.07 3.07 9.89
C ASP A 137 13.89 3.12 8.35
N GLU A 138 14.41 2.14 7.59
CA GLU A 138 14.16 1.95 6.15
C GLU A 138 13.34 0.67 5.84
N ALA A 139 12.66 0.08 6.83
CA ALA A 139 11.91 -1.16 6.64
C ALA A 139 10.93 -1.09 5.45
N PRO A 140 10.92 -2.10 4.55
CA PRO A 140 10.02 -2.14 3.42
C PRO A 140 8.54 -2.04 3.81
N VAL A 141 7.78 -1.29 3.02
CA VAL A 141 6.33 -1.22 3.14
C VAL A 141 5.64 -2.25 2.25
N SER A 142 4.49 -2.74 2.70
CA SER A 142 3.64 -3.62 1.89
C SER A 142 3.28 -2.94 0.55
N PRO A 143 3.24 -3.70 -0.57
CA PRO A 143 2.95 -3.15 -1.88
C PRO A 143 1.51 -2.68 -1.96
N LEU A 144 1.31 -1.48 -2.48
CA LEU A 144 0.01 -0.94 -2.84
C LEU A 144 0.01 -0.61 -4.33
N PHE A 145 -1.16 -0.78 -4.93
CA PHE A 145 -1.33 -0.70 -6.37
C PHE A 145 -2.23 0.46 -6.73
N LEU A 146 -1.79 1.24 -7.71
CA LEU A 146 -2.56 2.28 -8.38
C LEU A 146 -2.30 2.17 -9.88
N PHE A 147 -3.32 2.38 -10.71
CA PHE A 147 -3.22 2.21 -12.18
C PHE A 147 -2.71 0.82 -12.62
N GLY A 148 -2.96 -0.21 -11.81
CA GLY A 148 -2.49 -1.57 -12.09
C GLY A 148 -1.00 -1.81 -11.87
N ARG A 149 -0.27 -0.87 -11.27
CA ARG A 149 1.15 -0.99 -10.94
C ARG A 149 1.43 -0.71 -9.47
N GLN A 150 2.51 -1.32 -8.97
CA GLN A 150 3.03 -1.07 -7.64
C GLN A 150 3.52 0.39 -7.53
N GLN A 151 3.60 0.92 -6.31
CA GLN A 151 4.21 2.22 -6.05
C GLN A 151 5.63 2.31 -6.62
N ASP A 152 6.02 3.49 -7.08
CA ASP A 152 7.36 3.75 -7.60
C ASP A 152 8.39 3.87 -6.49
N PHE A 153 8.02 4.60 -5.43
CA PHE A 153 8.83 4.77 -4.23
C PHE A 153 7.94 5.07 -3.03
N ALA A 154 8.50 4.89 -1.84
CA ALA A 154 7.84 5.16 -0.58
C ALA A 154 8.83 5.81 0.38
N TYR A 155 8.34 6.72 1.20
CA TYR A 155 9.11 7.40 2.23
C TYR A 155 8.45 7.20 3.58
N GLN A 156 9.27 7.24 4.62
CA GLN A 156 8.82 7.14 6.00
C GLN A 156 9.58 8.08 6.92
N GLN A 157 8.94 8.42 8.03
CA GLN A 157 9.51 9.24 9.09
C GLN A 157 9.12 8.61 10.43
N GLU A 158 10.11 8.16 11.19
CA GLU A 158 9.91 7.54 12.50
C GLU A 158 9.56 8.58 13.55
N VAL A 159 8.66 8.22 14.49
CA VAL A 159 8.30 9.07 15.62
C VAL A 159 9.06 8.65 16.86
N ASP A 160 9.84 9.56 17.43
CA ASP A 160 10.47 9.44 18.76
C ASP A 160 11.25 8.13 19.04
N GLY A 161 11.88 7.54 18.01
CA GLY A 161 12.63 6.29 18.19
C GLY A 161 11.75 5.02 18.27
N ASN A 162 10.46 5.13 17.94
CA ASN A 162 9.49 4.04 18.05
C ASN A 162 9.16 3.44 16.68
N PRO A 163 9.70 2.25 16.32
CA PRO A 163 9.48 1.65 15.02
C PRO A 163 8.02 1.18 14.79
N ALA A 164 7.19 1.14 15.84
CA ALA A 164 5.78 0.81 15.70
C ALA A 164 4.92 2.01 15.25
N GLN A 165 5.47 3.24 15.34
CA GLN A 165 4.80 4.48 15.00
C GLN A 165 5.59 5.25 13.95
N ARG A 166 5.03 5.33 12.75
CA ARG A 166 5.72 5.94 11.61
C ARG A 166 4.74 6.60 10.66
N HIS A 167 5.12 7.78 10.23
CA HIS A 167 4.53 8.46 9.09
C HIS A 167 5.02 7.75 7.82
N HIS A 168 4.15 7.57 6.84
CA HIS A 168 4.56 6.98 5.59
C HIS A 168 3.74 7.49 4.41
N VAL A 169 4.42 7.67 3.28
CA VAL A 169 3.81 8.12 2.04
C VAL A 169 4.32 7.31 0.87
N ARG A 170 3.42 6.89 -0.01
CA ARG A 170 3.72 6.12 -1.23
C ARG A 170 3.38 6.95 -2.45
N PHE A 171 4.17 6.83 -3.52
CA PHE A 171 4.03 7.63 -4.74
C PHE A 171 3.83 6.77 -5.98
N TRP A 172 2.98 7.24 -6.88
CA TRP A 172 2.74 6.68 -8.20
C TRP A 172 2.78 7.78 -9.26
N ARG A 173 3.60 7.59 -10.30
CA ARG A 173 3.58 8.48 -11.48
C ARG A 173 2.19 8.46 -12.09
N CYS A 174 1.58 9.63 -12.29
CA CYS A 174 0.29 9.72 -12.95
C CYS A 174 0.47 9.45 -14.45
N PRO A 175 -0.36 8.60 -15.10
CA PRO A 175 -0.32 8.44 -16.56
C PRO A 175 -0.57 9.78 -17.27
N ASP A 176 0.13 10.04 -18.37
CA ASP A 176 0.09 11.36 -19.04
C ASP A 176 -1.30 11.75 -19.56
N ASP A 177 -2.18 10.79 -19.84
CA ASP A 177 -3.55 11.00 -20.29
C ASP A 177 -4.57 11.00 -19.15
N TRP A 178 -4.12 10.83 -17.89
CA TRP A 178 -4.98 10.77 -16.73
C TRP A 178 -5.40 12.17 -16.26
N LEU A 179 -6.71 12.37 -16.11
CA LEU A 179 -7.31 13.62 -15.62
C LEU A 179 -7.99 13.39 -14.28
N LEU A 180 -7.74 14.29 -13.33
CA LEU A 180 -8.48 14.39 -12.08
C LEU A 180 -9.78 15.20 -12.28
N PRO A 181 -10.72 15.18 -11.31
CA PRO A 181 -11.90 16.03 -11.33
C PRO A 181 -11.59 17.49 -11.72
N GLY A 182 -12.49 18.08 -12.50
CA GLY A 182 -12.29 19.42 -13.08
C GLY A 182 -11.28 19.47 -14.24
N GLY A 183 -10.81 18.31 -14.74
CA GLY A 183 -9.85 18.23 -15.86
C GLY A 183 -8.42 18.59 -15.45
N ARG A 184 -8.12 18.58 -14.16
CA ARG A 184 -6.78 18.88 -13.64
C ARG A 184 -5.81 17.76 -13.96
N ARG A 185 -4.57 18.13 -14.26
CA ARG A 185 -3.45 17.20 -14.46
C ARG A 185 -2.54 17.31 -13.26
N VAL A 186 -1.98 16.18 -12.84
CA VAL A 186 -0.95 16.10 -11.82
C VAL A 186 0.13 15.15 -12.30
N ASP A 187 1.35 15.33 -11.80
CA ASP A 187 2.50 14.53 -12.18
C ASP A 187 2.55 13.21 -11.40
N TRP A 188 2.14 13.26 -10.12
CA TRP A 188 2.14 12.12 -9.22
C TRP A 188 0.89 12.12 -8.35
N LEU A 189 0.47 10.92 -7.97
CA LEU A 189 -0.49 10.71 -6.90
C LEU A 189 0.20 10.01 -5.74
N ALA A 190 -0.25 10.31 -4.54
CA ALA A 190 0.31 9.75 -3.33
C ALA A 190 -0.76 9.38 -2.30
N ALA A 191 -0.38 8.43 -1.45
CA ALA A 191 -1.17 7.95 -0.33
C ALA A 191 -0.31 8.05 0.93
N GLY A 192 -0.63 9.01 1.79
CA GLY A 192 -0.04 9.24 3.10
C GLY A 192 -0.88 8.63 4.21
N THR A 193 -0.27 7.82 5.08
CA THR A 193 -0.95 7.18 6.22
C THR A 193 0.00 7.08 7.42
N PHE A 194 -0.55 7.15 8.63
CA PHE A 194 0.22 7.03 9.88
C PHE A 194 0.02 5.65 10.49
N ASP A 195 1.10 4.92 10.75
CA ASP A 195 1.04 3.65 11.50
C ASP A 195 1.02 3.94 13.01
N THR A 196 0.06 3.37 13.74
CA THR A 196 -0.10 3.59 15.19
C THR A 196 0.47 2.45 16.04
N SER A 197 0.42 1.22 15.53
CA SER A 197 0.82 0.00 16.25
C SER A 197 0.93 -1.21 15.31
N VAL A 198 1.58 -2.27 15.77
CA VAL A 198 1.51 -3.60 15.12
C VAL A 198 0.31 -4.37 15.66
N GLY A 199 -0.45 -5.00 14.78
CA GLY A 199 -1.64 -5.78 15.11
C GLY A 199 -1.93 -6.89 14.11
N LEU A 200 -3.14 -7.44 14.19
CA LEU A 200 -3.65 -8.40 13.21
C LEU A 200 -4.67 -7.72 12.30
N SER A 201 -4.60 -8.01 11.01
CA SER A 201 -5.64 -7.62 10.04
C SER A 201 -6.96 -8.30 10.43
N LEU A 202 -8.04 -7.53 10.43
CA LEU A 202 -9.39 -8.07 10.66
C LEU A 202 -9.85 -8.99 9.53
N PHE A 203 -9.30 -8.81 8.34
CA PHE A 203 -9.74 -9.52 7.14
C PHE A 203 -8.89 -10.75 6.84
N THR A 204 -7.57 -10.65 6.96
CA THR A 204 -6.66 -11.76 6.63
C THR A 204 -6.10 -12.49 7.84
N LEU A 205 -6.30 -11.96 9.06
CA LEU A 205 -5.64 -12.45 10.29
C LEU A 205 -4.11 -12.38 10.25
N GLN A 206 -3.53 -11.73 9.24
CA GLN A 206 -2.09 -11.54 9.12
C GLN A 206 -1.60 -10.48 10.10
N VAL A 207 -0.34 -10.61 10.52
CA VAL A 207 0.34 -9.53 11.23
C VAL A 207 0.54 -8.35 10.27
N THR A 208 0.06 -7.18 10.65
CA THR A 208 0.14 -5.92 9.88
C THR A 208 0.28 -4.74 10.84
N HIS A 209 0.68 -3.59 10.32
CA HIS A 209 0.50 -2.34 11.06
C HIS A 209 -0.95 -1.89 11.01
N ARG A 210 -1.39 -1.25 12.09
CA ARG A 210 -2.66 -0.55 12.18
C ARG A 210 -2.44 0.90 11.80
N ILE A 211 -3.24 1.37 10.86
CA ILE A 211 -3.20 2.75 10.41
C ILE A 211 -4.15 3.60 11.27
N ASP A 212 -3.76 4.86 11.53
CA ASP A 212 -4.61 5.84 12.19
C ASP A 212 -5.88 6.10 11.38
N ALA A 213 -6.99 6.30 12.08
CA ALA A 213 -8.26 6.50 11.42
C ALA A 213 -8.32 7.82 10.68
N ASP A 214 -7.63 8.86 11.15
CA ASP A 214 -7.68 10.19 10.55
C ASP A 214 -6.57 10.40 9.53
N THR A 215 -6.86 10.08 8.27
CA THR A 215 -5.86 10.19 7.20
C THR A 215 -5.59 11.62 6.77
N ASP A 216 -6.43 12.57 7.18
CA ASP A 216 -6.25 13.98 6.87
C ASP A 216 -5.16 14.60 7.78
N VAL A 217 -5.08 14.16 9.04
CA VAL A 217 -4.00 14.56 9.96
C VAL A 217 -2.64 14.21 9.37
N GLU A 218 -2.49 12.99 8.83
CA GLU A 218 -1.25 12.56 8.20
C GLU A 218 -0.97 13.32 6.89
N ARG A 219 -2.00 13.49 6.05
CA ARG A 219 -1.90 14.28 4.81
C ARG A 219 -1.36 15.68 5.11
N ASP A 220 -1.94 16.33 6.10
CA ASP A 220 -1.60 17.70 6.48
C ASP A 220 -0.21 17.76 7.12
N HIS A 221 0.20 16.74 7.88
CA HIS A 221 1.59 16.58 8.37
C HIS A 221 2.59 16.49 7.22
N ILE A 222 2.33 15.67 6.21
CA ILE A 222 3.19 15.57 5.02
C ILE A 222 3.31 16.93 4.32
N VAL A 223 2.17 17.58 4.05
CA VAL A 223 2.15 18.90 3.40
C VAL A 223 2.95 19.91 4.22
N GLN A 224 2.71 19.98 5.52
CA GLN A 224 3.37 20.91 6.42
C GLN A 224 4.89 20.69 6.44
N THR A 225 5.35 19.44 6.61
CA THR A 225 6.79 19.13 6.70
C THR A 225 7.54 19.55 5.44
N VAL A 226 6.97 19.33 4.24
CA VAL A 226 7.62 19.74 2.99
C VAL A 226 7.56 21.24 2.73
N THR A 227 6.48 21.93 3.13
CA THR A 227 6.38 23.39 2.99
C THR A 227 7.27 24.14 4.00
N ASP A 228 7.43 23.60 5.20
CA ASP A 228 8.28 24.19 6.24
C ASP A 228 9.77 24.01 5.90
N ALA A 229 10.13 22.92 5.21
CA ALA A 229 11.49 22.62 4.82
C ALA A 229 12.00 23.47 3.64
N ASP A 230 11.13 23.85 2.69
CA ASP A 230 11.50 24.65 1.52
C ASP A 230 10.39 25.63 1.12
N SER A 231 10.68 26.94 1.23
CA SER A 231 9.74 28.02 0.92
C SER A 231 9.35 28.13 -0.55
N ARG A 232 10.01 27.39 -1.45
CA ARG A 232 9.66 27.29 -2.87
C ARG A 232 8.50 26.32 -3.13
N VAL A 233 8.20 25.44 -2.18
CA VAL A 233 7.08 24.51 -2.27
C VAL A 233 5.78 25.27 -2.08
N THR A 234 4.82 25.05 -2.98
CA THR A 234 3.49 25.68 -2.90
C THR A 234 2.41 24.62 -2.95
N VAL A 235 1.20 24.95 -2.49
CA VAL A 235 0.09 23.99 -2.37
C VAL A 235 -1.18 24.59 -2.96
N ASP A 236 -1.78 23.90 -3.91
CA ASP A 236 -3.18 24.11 -4.34
C ASP A 236 -4.04 22.99 -3.75
N VAL A 237 -5.35 23.17 -3.64
CA VAL A 237 -6.24 22.12 -3.15
C VAL A 237 -7.36 21.90 -4.15
N ILE A 238 -7.63 20.63 -4.49
CA ILE A 238 -8.88 20.23 -5.13
C ILE A 238 -9.88 19.93 -4.01
N PRO A 239 -10.84 20.82 -3.72
CA PRO A 239 -11.88 20.52 -2.75
C PRO A 239 -12.80 19.42 -3.31
N ASP A 240 -13.33 18.59 -2.42
CA ASP A 240 -14.29 17.52 -2.76
C ASP A 240 -13.77 16.61 -3.90
N PHE A 241 -12.45 16.34 -3.94
CA PHE A 241 -11.85 15.45 -4.93
C PHE A 241 -12.50 14.06 -4.88
N ALA A 242 -12.73 13.56 -3.67
CA ALA A 242 -13.68 12.52 -3.35
C ALA A 242 -14.74 13.09 -2.39
N THR A 243 -15.90 12.44 -2.31
CA THR A 243 -16.81 12.71 -1.19
C THR A 243 -16.11 12.29 0.10
N GLY A 244 -16.09 13.13 1.13
CA GLY A 244 -15.61 12.71 2.46
C GLY A 244 -16.32 11.44 2.95
N TYR A 245 -15.58 10.53 3.57
CA TYR A 245 -16.12 9.21 3.92
C TYR A 245 -15.53 8.63 5.20
N HIS A 246 -16.30 7.70 5.78
CA HIS A 246 -15.87 6.81 6.85
C HIS A 246 -15.89 5.38 6.34
N ALA A 247 -14.73 4.72 6.28
CA ALA A 247 -14.59 3.40 5.67
C ALA A 247 -13.61 2.51 6.45
N ARG A 248 -13.25 1.37 5.86
CA ARG A 248 -12.12 0.55 6.30
C ARG A 248 -11.16 0.28 5.15
N ASN A 249 -9.86 0.18 5.42
CA ASN A 249 -8.86 -0.27 4.44
C ASN A 249 -8.81 -1.80 4.34
N GLY A 250 -7.96 -2.32 3.46
CA GLY A 250 -7.75 -3.76 3.26
C GLY A 250 -7.15 -4.48 4.47
N GLY A 251 -6.61 -3.75 5.46
CA GLY A 251 -6.21 -4.28 6.76
C GLY A 251 -7.38 -4.43 7.74
N GLY A 252 -8.46 -3.67 7.53
CA GLY A 252 -9.61 -3.58 8.43
C GLY A 252 -9.58 -2.37 9.36
N ASP A 253 -8.58 -1.50 9.23
CA ASP A 253 -8.47 -0.27 10.00
C ASP A 253 -9.50 0.75 9.52
N SER A 254 -10.06 1.50 10.46
CA SER A 254 -10.98 2.59 10.14
C SER A 254 -10.27 3.68 9.35
N ILE A 255 -10.99 4.36 8.46
CA ILE A 255 -10.52 5.55 7.74
C ILE A 255 -11.58 6.63 7.84
N ARG A 256 -11.15 7.86 8.03
CA ARG A 256 -11.89 9.11 7.95
C ARG A 256 -11.08 10.08 7.10
N THR A 257 -11.75 10.68 6.11
CA THR A 257 -11.19 11.76 5.30
C THR A 257 -12.29 12.74 4.89
N ASP A 258 -11.95 14.02 4.79
CA ASP A 258 -12.75 15.10 4.22
C ASP A 258 -12.96 14.96 2.71
N GLY A 259 -12.06 14.23 2.03
CA GLY A 259 -12.09 13.97 0.59
C GLY A 259 -11.36 15.01 -0.26
N ASP A 260 -10.67 15.98 0.35
CA ASP A 260 -9.88 16.98 -0.35
C ASP A 260 -8.53 16.41 -0.81
N LEU A 261 -8.02 16.94 -1.93
CA LEU A 261 -6.73 16.55 -2.50
C LEU A 261 -5.81 17.75 -2.66
N PRO A 262 -4.89 17.99 -1.71
CA PRO A 262 -3.78 18.92 -1.86
C PRO A 262 -2.86 18.48 -2.99
N ILE A 263 -2.50 19.43 -3.85
CA ILE A 263 -1.51 19.34 -4.91
C ILE A 263 -0.28 20.12 -4.47
N VAL A 264 0.78 19.39 -4.09
CA VAL A 264 2.05 19.97 -3.68
C VAL A 264 2.93 20.20 -4.92
N ASP A 265 3.26 21.46 -5.19
CA ASP A 265 4.11 21.85 -6.29
C ASP A 265 5.56 21.99 -5.84
N VAL A 266 6.39 21.04 -6.28
CA VAL A 266 7.83 20.99 -6.01
C VAL A 266 8.68 21.34 -7.25
N ARG A 267 8.08 21.89 -8.32
CA ARG A 267 8.80 22.20 -9.57
C ARG A 267 9.93 23.21 -9.41
N ALA A 268 9.88 24.03 -8.37
CA ALA A 268 10.91 25.01 -8.04
C ALA A 268 12.01 24.46 -7.11
N VAL A 269 11.86 23.23 -6.61
CA VAL A 269 12.89 22.54 -5.83
C VAL A 269 14.00 22.08 -6.77
N GLU A 270 15.24 22.34 -6.38
CA GLU A 270 16.42 21.88 -7.13
C GLU A 270 16.86 20.52 -6.57
N PRO A 271 16.83 19.43 -7.36
CA PRO A 271 17.30 18.14 -6.89
C PRO A 271 18.81 18.20 -6.65
N SER A 272 19.27 17.56 -5.57
CA SER A 272 20.70 17.46 -5.29
C SER A 272 21.37 16.62 -6.40
N VAL A 273 22.56 17.04 -6.85
CA VAL A 273 23.28 16.44 -7.99
C VAL A 273 23.70 14.97 -7.75
N GLN A 274 23.46 14.42 -6.56
CA GLN A 274 23.90 13.07 -6.17
C GLN A 274 22.97 11.93 -6.60
N SER A 275 21.73 12.20 -7.05
CA SER A 275 20.75 11.16 -7.41
C SER A 275 20.86 10.63 -8.86
N ALA A 276 21.70 11.26 -9.70
CA ALA A 276 21.84 10.92 -11.12
C ALA A 276 22.86 9.80 -11.41
N GLY A 277 23.05 8.85 -10.49
CA GLY A 277 24.07 7.80 -10.58
C GLY A 277 23.48 6.39 -10.79
N GLU A 278 23.73 5.85 -11.99
CA GLU A 278 23.68 4.42 -12.39
C GLU A 278 22.33 3.68 -12.41
N VAL A 279 21.75 3.61 -13.61
CA VAL A 279 20.98 2.43 -14.05
C VAL A 279 22.00 1.43 -14.64
N PRO A 280 22.29 0.28 -14.02
CA PRO A 280 23.10 -0.75 -14.67
C PRO A 280 22.27 -1.42 -15.77
N ALA A 281 22.93 -1.64 -16.91
CA ALA A 281 22.41 -2.28 -18.11
C ALA A 281 22.02 -3.75 -17.92
#